data_AF-A0A6A3HF85-F1
#
_entry.id   AF-A0A6A3HF85-F1
#
_cell.length_a   1.000
_cell.length_b   1.000
_cell.length_c   1.000
_cell.angle_alpha   90.00
_cell.angle_beta   90.00
_cell.angle_gamma   90.00
#
_symmetry.space_group_name_H-M   'P 1'
#
loop_
_entity.id
_entity.type
_entity.pdbx_description
1 polymer ?
#
loop_
_entity_poly.entity_id
_entity_poly.type
_entity_poly.pdbx_seq_one_letter_code
_entity_poly.pdbx_strand_id
1 'polypeptide(L)'
;MSVPIGEWKRSDQVTYTRGGNPRPPTIETVASWVASAWSQVPEDAVKKSVGRCGFLDDPSNWHISKHDVYGKFRTAWELNGNATVNSDLDEDTCNELLDAFDEVWFEEQALR
;
A
#
# COMPACT_ATOMS: atom_id res chain seq x y z
N MET A 1 13.52 15.52 8.43
CA MET A 1 12.15 15.29 7.90
C MET A 1 12.18 15.59 6.42
N SER A 2 11.56 14.75 5.59
CA SER A 2 11.50 14.94 4.13
C SER A 2 10.85 16.30 3.82
N VAL A 3 11.51 17.12 3.00
CA VAL A 3 11.05 18.48 2.66
C VAL A 3 9.57 18.55 2.23
N PRO A 4 9.04 17.60 1.41
CA PRO A 4 7.65 17.63 0.95
C PRO A 4 6.60 17.51 2.06
N ILE A 5 6.82 16.61 3.04
CA ILE A 5 5.85 16.42 4.14
C ILE A 5 5.82 17.65 5.05
N GLY A 6 6.96 18.32 5.23
CA GLY A 6 7.08 19.52 6.05
C GLY A 6 6.44 20.75 5.40
N GLU A 7 6.46 20.84 4.07
CA GLU A 7 5.78 21.89 3.31
C GLU A 7 4.26 21.68 3.32
N TRP A 8 3.79 20.46 3.06
CA TRP A 8 2.37 20.14 3.15
C TRP A 8 1.79 20.37 4.54
N LYS A 9 2.48 19.99 5.62
CA LYS A 9 2.04 20.26 6.99
C LYS A 9 1.88 21.75 7.32
N ARG A 10 2.56 22.63 6.58
CA ARG A 10 2.50 24.09 6.74
C ARG A 10 1.60 24.77 5.71
N SER A 11 1.04 24.02 4.76
CA SER A 11 0.12 24.56 3.77
C SER A 11 -1.33 24.55 4.28
N ASP A 12 -2.22 25.13 3.48
CA ASP A 12 -3.67 25.10 3.66
C ASP A 12 -4.32 23.80 3.16
N GLN A 13 -3.52 22.85 2.67
CA GLN A 13 -4.00 21.58 2.13
C GLN A 13 -4.21 20.50 3.21
N VAL A 14 -3.81 20.76 4.46
CA VAL A 14 -4.05 19.84 5.57
C VAL A 14 -5.51 19.91 5.97
N THR A 15 -6.20 18.78 5.88
CA THR A 15 -7.54 18.63 6.45
C THR A 15 -7.46 17.91 7.79
N TYR A 16 -8.48 18.07 8.62
CA TYR A 16 -8.47 17.53 9.99
C TYR A 16 -9.67 16.62 10.25
N THR A 17 -9.48 15.62 11.11
CA THR A 17 -10.57 14.82 11.64
C THR A 17 -11.37 15.64 12.65
N ARG A 18 -12.55 15.14 13.06
CA ARG A 18 -13.35 15.77 14.13
C ARG A 18 -12.57 15.90 15.44
N GLY A 19 -11.64 15.00 15.70
CA GLY A 19 -10.77 15.01 16.88
C GLY A 19 -9.57 15.96 16.77
N GLY A 20 -9.43 16.70 15.66
CA GLY A 20 -8.34 17.66 15.46
C GLY A 20 -7.01 17.04 15.00
N ASN A 21 -6.99 15.75 14.65
CA ASN A 21 -5.80 15.13 14.04
C ASN A 21 -5.73 15.44 12.55
N PRO A 22 -4.54 15.74 11.98
CA PRO A 22 -4.36 15.86 10.54
C PRO A 22 -4.80 14.57 9.84
N ARG A 23 -5.60 14.69 8.77
CA ARG A 23 -5.89 13.60 7.84
C ARG A 23 -4.67 13.37 6.93
N PRO A 24 -4.49 12.15 6.43
CA PRO A 24 -3.43 11.88 5.45
C PRO A 24 -3.60 12.78 4.21
N PRO A 25 -2.49 13.14 3.52
CA PRO A 25 -2.56 13.79 2.22
C PRO A 25 -3.28 12.88 1.20
N THR A 26 -3.85 13.47 0.14
CA THR A 26 -4.50 12.67 -0.91
C THR A 26 -3.49 11.79 -1.64
N ILE A 27 -3.98 10.73 -2.29
CA ILE A 27 -3.14 9.81 -3.08
C ILE A 27 -2.41 10.58 -4.18
N GLU A 28 -3.06 11.54 -4.85
CA GLU A 28 -2.46 12.35 -5.91
C GLU A 28 -1.30 13.20 -5.36
N THR A 29 -1.47 13.76 -4.17
CA THR A 29 -0.45 14.54 -3.49
C THR A 29 0.78 13.67 -3.20
N VAL A 30 0.58 12.50 -2.60
CA VAL A 30 1.67 11.55 -2.31
C VAL A 30 2.33 11.06 -3.60
N ALA A 31 1.54 10.71 -4.62
CA ALA A 31 2.05 10.27 -5.92
C ALA A 31 2.92 11.34 -6.58
N SER A 32 2.54 12.61 -6.49
CA SER A 32 3.35 13.73 -7.00
C SER A 32 4.72 13.84 -6.30
N TRP A 33 4.77 13.61 -4.99
CA TRP A 33 6.02 13.63 -4.23
C TRP A 33 6.92 12.46 -4.62
N VAL A 34 6.36 11.27 -4.79
CA VAL A 34 7.10 10.08 -5.22
C VAL A 34 7.63 10.29 -6.64
N ALA A 35 6.79 10.78 -7.57
CA ALA A 35 7.19 11.08 -8.95
C ALA A 35 8.32 12.12 -9.00
N SER A 36 8.21 13.18 -8.20
CA SER A 36 9.25 14.21 -8.09
C SER A 36 10.55 13.65 -7.52
N ALA A 37 10.47 12.85 -6.44
CA ALA A 37 11.64 12.21 -5.82
C ALA A 37 12.34 11.24 -6.77
N TRP A 38 11.59 10.55 -7.64
CA TRP A 38 12.12 9.59 -8.60
C TRP A 38 12.45 10.20 -9.97
N SER A 39 12.17 11.48 -10.20
CA SER A 39 12.43 12.16 -11.47
C SER A 39 13.90 12.10 -11.93
N GLN A 40 14.83 11.99 -10.99
CA GLN A 40 16.28 11.89 -11.24
C GLN A 40 16.79 10.44 -11.27
N VAL A 41 15.93 9.46 -10.98
CA VAL A 41 16.30 8.04 -10.95
C VAL A 41 16.04 7.44 -12.33
N PRO A 42 16.98 6.66 -12.90
CA PRO A 42 16.75 5.97 -14.16
C PRO A 42 15.51 5.07 -14.10
N GLU A 43 14.70 5.10 -15.16
CA GLU A 43 13.43 4.38 -15.24
C GLU A 43 13.59 2.87 -14.94
N ASP A 44 14.65 2.25 -15.45
CA ASP A 44 14.96 0.84 -15.19
C ASP A 44 15.20 0.55 -13.70
N ALA A 45 15.82 1.48 -12.97
CA ALA A 45 16.07 1.32 -11.54
C ALA A 45 14.76 1.42 -10.76
N VAL A 46 13.89 2.36 -11.14
CA VAL A 46 12.53 2.51 -10.58
C VAL A 46 11.70 1.24 -10.81
N LYS A 47 11.64 0.74 -12.05
CA LYS A 47 10.90 -0.48 -12.39
C LYS A 47 11.42 -1.69 -11.61
N LYS A 48 12.74 -1.84 -11.51
CA LYS A 48 13.37 -2.93 -10.74
C LYS A 48 13.04 -2.82 -9.24
N SER A 49 13.04 -1.62 -8.66
CA SER A 49 12.67 -1.47 -7.25
C SER A 49 11.21 -1.78 -6.99
N VAL A 50 10.29 -1.29 -7.83
CA VAL A 50 8.86 -1.58 -7.73
C VAL A 50 8.61 -3.09 -7.84
N GLY A 51 9.25 -3.75 -8.80
CA GLY A 51 9.17 -5.21 -8.94
C GLY A 51 9.75 -5.97 -7.74
N ARG A 52 10.85 -5.50 -7.14
CA ARG A 52 11.43 -6.11 -5.92
C ARG A 52 10.53 -5.97 -4.69
N CYS A 53 9.72 -4.92 -4.63
CA CYS A 53 8.70 -4.74 -3.60
C CYS A 53 7.47 -5.65 -3.82
N GLY A 54 7.45 -6.44 -4.90
CA GLY A 54 6.38 -7.41 -5.17
C GLY A 54 5.27 -6.87 -6.07
N PHE A 55 5.42 -5.70 -6.69
CA PHE A 55 4.47 -5.19 -7.69
C PHE A 55 4.90 -5.64 -9.09
N LEU A 56 4.69 -6.93 -9.40
CA LEU A 56 5.02 -7.54 -10.70
C LEU A 56 3.74 -7.93 -11.44
N ASP A 57 3.79 -7.98 -12.77
CA ASP A 57 2.61 -8.33 -13.60
C ASP A 57 2.08 -9.74 -13.31
N ASP A 58 2.98 -10.66 -13.00
CA ASP A 58 2.64 -12.02 -12.57
C ASP A 58 2.66 -12.10 -11.03
N PRO A 59 1.49 -12.32 -10.39
CA PRO A 59 1.37 -12.51 -8.95
C PRO A 59 2.26 -13.61 -8.38
N SER A 60 2.69 -14.57 -9.20
CA SER A 60 3.59 -15.68 -8.80
C SER A 60 4.99 -15.22 -8.49
N ASN A 61 5.37 -14.06 -9.02
CA ASN A 61 6.67 -13.48 -8.76
C ASN A 61 6.69 -12.55 -7.54
N TRP A 62 5.52 -12.23 -6.96
CA TRP A 62 5.41 -11.40 -5.78
C TRP A 62 6.13 -12.03 -4.60
N HIS A 63 6.63 -11.21 -3.68
CA HIS A 63 7.34 -11.69 -2.51
C HIS A 63 6.44 -12.56 -1.62
N ILE A 64 5.19 -12.15 -1.40
CA ILE A 64 4.21 -12.89 -0.59
C ILE A 64 3.87 -14.26 -1.18
N SER A 65 3.88 -14.40 -2.51
CA SER A 65 3.62 -15.68 -3.18
C SER A 65 4.73 -16.72 -2.94
N LYS A 66 5.92 -16.28 -2.54
CA LYS A 66 7.05 -17.16 -2.20
C LYS A 66 7.07 -17.54 -0.72
N HIS A 67 6.17 -16.98 0.09
CA HIS A 67 6.01 -17.35 1.49
C HIS A 67 5.41 -18.76 1.59
N ASP A 68 5.92 -19.57 2.52
CA ASP A 68 5.52 -20.97 2.71
C ASP A 68 4.03 -21.18 3.01
N VAL A 69 3.40 -20.26 3.76
CA VAL A 69 1.96 -20.24 4.05
C VAL A 69 1.16 -19.68 2.87
N TYR A 70 1.45 -18.44 2.45
CA TYR A 70 0.64 -17.74 1.44
C TYR A 70 0.79 -18.33 0.04
N GLY A 71 1.95 -18.89 -0.31
CA GLY A 71 2.13 -19.63 -1.56
C GLY A 71 1.26 -20.88 -1.63
N LYS A 72 1.21 -21.67 -0.55
CA LYS A 72 0.34 -22.87 -0.47
C LYS A 72 -1.14 -22.50 -0.47
N PHE A 73 -1.50 -21.44 0.25
CA PHE A 73 -2.87 -20.91 0.25
C PHE A 73 -3.30 -20.53 -1.16
N ARG A 74 -2.47 -19.77 -1.90
CA ARG A 74 -2.77 -19.39 -3.27
C ARG A 74 -2.95 -20.60 -4.19
N THR A 75 -2.06 -21.59 -4.12
CA THR A 75 -2.20 -22.82 -4.92
C THR A 75 -3.51 -23.54 -4.59
N ALA A 76 -3.87 -23.67 -3.31
CA ALA A 76 -5.14 -24.26 -2.90
C ALA A 76 -6.35 -23.43 -3.36
N TRP A 77 -6.24 -22.10 -3.30
CA TRP A 77 -7.28 -21.17 -3.76
C TRP A 77 -7.52 -21.26 -5.27
N GLU A 78 -6.47 -21.30 -6.08
CA GLU A 78 -6.59 -21.47 -7.54
C GLU A 78 -7.16 -22.86 -7.91
N LEU A 79 -6.80 -23.90 -7.16
CA LEU A 79 -7.38 -25.24 -7.33
C LEU A 79 -8.86 -25.32 -6.94
N ASN A 80 -9.30 -24.52 -5.97
CA ASN A 80 -10.71 -24.40 -5.56
C ASN A 80 -11.50 -23.35 -6.38
N GLY A 81 -10.81 -22.39 -7.00
CA GLY A 81 -11.33 -21.14 -7.55
C GLY A 81 -12.05 -21.24 -8.90
N ASN A 82 -12.36 -22.45 -9.39
CA ASN A 82 -13.31 -22.61 -10.50
C ASN A 82 -14.77 -22.36 -10.06
N ALA A 83 -15.00 -21.97 -8.80
CA ALA A 83 -16.24 -21.34 -8.33
C ALA A 83 -16.07 -19.81 -8.40
N THR A 84 -16.71 -19.19 -9.39
CA THR A 84 -16.78 -17.74 -9.61
C THR A 84 -17.17 -16.98 -8.33
N VAL A 85 -16.25 -16.18 -7.79
CA VAL A 85 -16.57 -15.14 -6.83
C VAL A 85 -16.49 -13.81 -7.58
N ASN A 86 -17.64 -13.20 -7.86
CA ASN A 86 -17.72 -11.84 -8.39
C ASN A 86 -17.13 -10.88 -7.35
N SER A 87 -16.01 -10.24 -7.66
CA SER A 87 -15.40 -9.22 -6.82
C SER A 87 -15.96 -7.84 -7.16
N ASP A 88 -17.27 -7.65 -6.93
CA ASP A 88 -17.85 -6.32 -6.84
C ASP A 88 -17.78 -5.89 -5.37
N LEU A 89 -16.57 -5.58 -4.89
CA LEU A 89 -16.41 -4.89 -3.61
C LEU A 89 -16.47 -3.40 -3.90
N ASP A 90 -17.46 -2.72 -3.34
CA ASP A 90 -17.59 -1.28 -3.46
C ASP A 90 -16.51 -0.53 -2.63
N GLU A 91 -16.33 0.73 -3.00
CA GLU A 91 -15.31 1.63 -2.43
C GLU A 91 -15.51 1.86 -0.93
N ASP A 92 -16.74 1.82 -0.43
CA ASP A 92 -17.06 1.96 0.99
C ASP A 92 -16.57 0.74 1.79
N THR A 93 -16.75 -0.47 1.25
CA THR A 93 -16.23 -1.70 1.88
C THR A 93 -14.69 -1.71 1.91
N CYS A 94 -14.03 -1.17 0.89
CA CYS A 94 -12.57 -1.03 0.88
C CYS A 94 -12.10 0.00 1.93
N ASN A 95 -12.82 1.10 2.09
CA ASN A 95 -12.51 2.13 3.08
C ASN A 95 -12.73 1.64 4.53
N GLU A 96 -13.79 0.88 4.80
CA GLU A 96 -14.04 0.30 6.13
C GLU A 96 -12.94 -0.70 6.52
N LEU A 97 -12.44 -1.49 5.56
CA LEU A 97 -11.29 -2.37 5.80
C LEU A 97 -10.00 -1.59 6.06
N LEU A 98 -9.75 -0.49 5.34
CA LEU A 98 -8.59 0.38 5.58
C LEU A 98 -8.65 1.03 6.97
N ASP A 99 -9.81 1.52 7.38
CA ASP A 99 -10.03 2.07 8.73
C ASP A 99 -9.83 1.00 9.82
N ALA A 100 -10.24 -0.25 9.58
CA ALA A 100 -10.02 -1.36 10.50
C ALA A 100 -8.54 -1.77 10.59
N PHE A 101 -7.76 -1.65 9.52
CA PHE A 101 -6.32 -1.89 9.53
C PHE A 101 -5.53 -0.80 10.27
N ASP A 102 -6.01 0.44 10.26
CA ASP A 102 -5.45 1.54 11.06
C ASP A 102 -5.62 1.31 12.58
N GLU A 103 -6.55 0.45 13.00
CA GLU A 103 -6.77 0.07 14.40
C GLU A 103 -5.88 -1.10 14.87
N VAL A 104 -5.23 -1.82 13.94
CA VAL A 104 -4.30 -2.92 14.26
C VAL A 104 -2.92 -2.35 14.58
N TRP A 105 -2.70 -2.06 15.86
CA TRP A 105 -1.38 -1.76 16.39
C TRP A 105 -0.49 -3.02 16.27
N PHE A 106 0.49 -3.01 15.37
CA PHE A 106 1.62 -3.93 15.49
C PHE A 106 2.41 -3.52 16.72
N GLU A 107 2.11 -4.13 17.88
CA GLU A 107 3.04 -4.11 19.00
C GLU A 107 4.36 -4.68 18.51
N GLU A 108 5.34 -3.79 18.40
CA GLU A 108 6.74 -4.08 18.12
C GLU A 108 7.21 -5.12 19.16
N GLN A 109 7.17 -6.40 18.79
CA GLN A 109 7.88 -7.44 19.52
C GLN A 109 9.37 -7.25 19.24
N ALA A 110 9.94 -6.22 19.88
CA ALA A 110 11.35 -6.18 20.17
C ALA A 110 11.65 -7.34 21.13
N LEU A 111 12.21 -8.43 20.62
CA LEU A 111 13.09 -9.31 21.40
C LEU A 111 13.83 -10.33 20.52
N ARG A 112 15.11 -9.99 20.28
CA ARG A 112 16.30 -10.82 20.04
C ARG A 112 16.44 -11.62 18.75
#